data_AF-A0A2S2PUM4-F1
#
_entry.id   AF-A0A2S2PUM4-F1
#
_cell.length_a   1.000
_cell.length_b   1.000
_cell.length_c   1.000
_cell.angle_alpha   90.00
_cell.angle_beta   90.00
_cell.angle_gamma   90.00
#
_symmetry.space_group_name_H-M   'P 1'
#
loop_
_entity.id
_entity.type
_entity.pdbx_description
1 polymer ?
#
loop_
_entity_poly.entity_id
_entity_poly.type
_entity_poly.pdbx_seq_one_letter_code
_entity_poly.pdbx_strand_id
1 'polypeptide(L)'
;VGGLTWCIDNCNVDLDIDLHFDESLVIGQKIALTEKIVSVLPKMKCPYQVEPHQIQGLDCIHIFPVVQWLIKRSIEKRKEKGEFLMFYAANQFDKLICSKNITESEPKRKEKCGHLKKCLTGNRKTNKSFHKEEQRIMEYIDDSSDSEDLETNEWFIKKEFDPQDFNEVVMTDEEKIIKLQEEKQKLIEELAQAQEETKKIENEIKEKSFHTSNMEEDKRLDYKKVEILLTEYEKIKETEEAFQKECELKMEEYQEKIKYLIIV
;
A
#
# COMPACT_ATOMS: atom_id res chain seq x y z
N VAL A 1 20.51 4.23 7.30
CA VAL A 1 19.62 4.07 8.47
C VAL A 1 18.24 3.58 8.06
N GLY A 2 17.45 4.35 7.27
CA GLY A 2 16.11 3.91 6.85
C GLY A 2 16.04 2.52 6.18
N GLY A 3 17.01 2.17 5.33
CA GLY A 3 17.07 0.82 4.75
C GLY A 3 17.29 -0.31 5.77
N LEU A 4 18.05 -0.06 6.84
CA LEU A 4 18.27 -1.03 7.93
C LEU A 4 16.98 -1.24 8.73
N THR A 5 16.31 -0.14 9.10
CA THR A 5 14.97 -0.15 9.72
C THR A 5 14.02 -0.99 8.89
N TRP A 6 13.92 -0.70 7.59
CA TRP A 6 12.99 -1.39 6.70
C TRP A 6 13.26 -2.90 6.65
N CYS A 7 14.53 -3.32 6.60
CA CYS A 7 14.86 -4.75 6.62
C CYS A 7 14.44 -5.42 7.94
N ILE A 8 14.66 -4.74 9.06
CA ILE A 8 14.28 -5.22 10.40
C ILE A 8 12.76 -5.40 10.50
N ASP A 9 11.98 -4.40 10.08
CA ASP A 9 10.52 -4.44 10.10
C ASP A 9 9.98 -5.61 9.25
N ASN A 10 10.61 -5.87 8.09
CA ASN A 10 10.24 -6.99 7.22
C ASN A 10 10.62 -8.37 7.78
N CYS A 11 11.54 -8.45 8.73
CA CYS A 11 11.89 -9.72 9.38
C CYS A 11 10.81 -10.23 10.34
N ASN A 12 9.80 -9.40 10.67
CA ASN A 12 8.64 -9.78 11.49
C ASN A 12 9.04 -10.45 12.83
N VAL A 13 10.07 -9.90 13.47
CA VAL A 13 10.50 -10.28 14.82
C VAL A 13 9.72 -9.43 15.81
N ASP A 14 9.22 -10.05 16.87
CA ASP A 14 8.52 -9.34 17.94
C ASP A 14 9.54 -8.50 18.73
N LEU A 15 9.54 -7.20 18.46
CA LEU A 15 10.46 -6.24 19.04
C LEU A 15 9.62 -5.11 19.65
N ASP A 16 9.68 -4.97 20.97
CA ASP A 16 9.06 -3.85 21.70
C ASP A 16 9.83 -2.52 21.49
N ILE A 17 10.21 -2.20 20.25
CA ILE A 17 11.00 -1.03 19.90
C ILE A 17 10.46 -0.44 18.60
N ASP A 18 10.03 0.81 18.66
CA ASP A 18 9.68 1.58 17.46
C ASP A 18 10.95 2.09 16.76
N LEU A 19 11.13 1.62 15.52
CA LEU A 19 12.24 1.93 14.63
C LEU A 19 11.84 2.92 13.51
N HIS A 20 10.76 3.68 13.67
CA HIS A 20 10.33 4.65 12.66
C HIS A 20 11.45 5.61 12.22
N PHE A 21 11.66 5.69 10.91
CA PHE A 21 12.63 6.58 10.27
C PHE A 21 11.90 7.66 9.47
N ASP A 22 12.28 8.91 9.71
CA ASP A 22 11.89 10.07 8.91
C ASP A 22 13.16 10.90 8.57
N GLU A 23 13.20 11.45 7.36
CA GLU A 23 14.28 12.32 6.91
C GLU A 23 14.36 13.60 7.76
N SER A 24 13.21 14.06 8.26
CA SER A 24 13.07 15.25 9.10
C SER A 24 13.57 15.08 10.55
N LEU A 25 13.99 13.87 10.94
CA LEU A 25 14.48 13.59 12.30
C LEU A 25 15.68 14.48 12.66
N VAL A 26 15.63 15.03 13.88
CA VAL A 26 16.74 15.80 14.47
C VAL A 26 17.95 14.90 14.64
N ILE A 27 19.17 15.45 14.57
CA ILE A 27 20.42 14.68 14.68
C ILE A 27 20.45 13.75 15.90
N GLY A 28 20.00 14.23 17.07
CA GLY A 28 19.92 13.41 18.28
C GLY A 28 18.92 12.25 18.17
N GLN A 29 17.83 12.42 17.44
CA GLN A 29 16.87 11.35 17.17
C GLN A 29 17.43 10.33 16.17
N LYS A 30 18.20 10.77 15.16
CA LYS A 30 18.89 9.87 14.23
C LYS A 30 19.93 9.01 14.95
N ILE A 31 20.66 9.58 15.91
CA ILE A 31 21.62 8.85 16.76
C ILE A 31 20.89 7.86 17.68
N ALA A 32 19.83 8.29 18.36
CA ALA A 32 19.04 7.38 19.19
C ALA A 32 18.43 6.22 18.36
N LEU A 33 18.05 6.48 17.10
CA LEU A 33 17.55 5.46 16.18
C LEU A 33 18.66 4.47 15.79
N THR A 34 19.89 4.92 15.52
CA THR A 34 21.01 4.00 15.22
C THR A 34 21.38 3.14 16.43
N GLU A 35 21.36 3.70 17.65
CA GLU A 35 21.53 2.94 18.89
C GLU A 35 20.45 1.86 19.06
N LYS A 36 19.19 2.20 18.80
CA LYS A 36 18.09 1.22 18.81
C LYS A 36 18.33 0.11 17.79
N ILE A 37 18.72 0.44 16.56
CA ILE A 37 19.04 -0.56 15.52
C ILE A 37 20.12 -1.53 16.03
N VAL A 38 21.23 -1.01 16.56
CA VAL A 38 22.32 -1.83 17.11
C VAL A 38 21.83 -2.73 18.25
N SER A 39 20.95 -2.22 19.12
CA SER A 39 20.38 -3.01 20.22
C SER A 39 19.47 -4.16 19.77
N VAL A 40 18.90 -4.06 18.56
CA VAL A 40 17.97 -5.03 17.99
C VAL A 40 18.70 -6.18 17.29
N LEU A 41 19.84 -5.92 16.66
CA LEU A 41 20.59 -6.94 15.89
C LEU A 41 20.89 -8.22 16.71
N PRO A 42 21.34 -8.15 17.98
CA PRO A 42 21.54 -9.34 18.80
C PRO A 42 20.23 -10.09 19.11
N LYS A 43 19.12 -9.37 19.31
CA LYS A 43 17.79 -9.98 19.55
C LYS A 43 17.31 -10.78 18.35
N MET A 44 17.67 -10.32 17.15
CA MET A 44 17.39 -11.03 15.90
C MET A 44 18.39 -12.15 15.60
N LYS A 45 19.38 -12.38 16.47
CA LYS A 45 20.48 -13.34 16.30
C LYS A 45 21.38 -13.04 15.10
N CYS A 46 21.62 -11.76 14.83
CA CYS A 46 22.64 -11.35 13.86
C CYS A 46 24.03 -11.75 14.41
N PRO A 47 24.88 -12.43 13.62
CA PRO A 47 26.23 -12.83 14.05
C PRO A 47 27.24 -11.68 14.01
N TYR A 48 26.93 -10.60 13.30
CA TYR A 48 27.82 -9.46 13.09
C TYR A 48 27.58 -8.36 14.13
N GLN A 49 28.66 -7.85 14.71
CA GLN A 49 28.62 -6.73 15.66
C GLN A 49 28.91 -5.42 14.94
N VAL A 50 28.09 -4.40 15.20
CA VAL A 50 28.26 -3.05 14.66
C VAL A 50 27.91 -2.04 15.76
N GLU A 51 28.69 -0.97 15.86
CA GLU A 51 28.48 0.12 16.81
C GLU A 51 27.69 1.29 16.19
N PRO A 52 26.99 2.11 17.00
CA PRO A 52 26.18 3.22 16.49
C PRO A 52 27.00 4.24 15.69
N HIS A 53 28.25 4.49 16.11
CA HIS A 53 29.15 5.42 15.43
C HIS A 53 29.58 4.91 14.06
N GLN A 54 29.63 3.59 13.84
CA GLN A 54 29.97 3.01 12.54
C GLN A 54 28.84 3.29 11.55
N ILE A 55 27.58 3.11 11.96
CA ILE A 55 26.40 3.41 11.14
C ILE A 55 26.32 4.90 10.81
N GLN A 56 26.56 5.77 11.80
CA GLN A 56 26.53 7.22 11.60
C GLN A 56 27.73 7.73 10.77
N GLY A 57 28.92 7.16 11.01
CA GLY A 57 30.17 7.46 10.31
C GLY A 57 30.29 6.82 8.93
N LEU A 58 29.27 6.07 8.49
CA LEU A 58 29.23 5.37 7.20
C LEU A 58 30.42 4.42 7.00
N ASP A 59 30.78 3.68 8.04
CA ASP A 59 31.82 2.65 8.00
C ASP A 59 31.32 1.41 7.25
N CYS A 60 31.37 1.46 5.92
CA CYS A 60 30.86 0.43 5.04
C CYS A 60 31.52 -0.94 5.27
N ILE A 61 32.76 -1.00 5.76
CA ILE A 61 33.48 -2.27 5.99
C ILE A 61 32.74 -3.11 7.03
N HIS A 62 32.31 -2.47 8.12
CA HIS A 62 31.60 -3.14 9.21
C HIS A 62 30.08 -3.21 8.99
N ILE A 63 29.50 -2.21 8.32
CA ILE A 63 28.05 -2.18 8.03
C ILE A 63 27.66 -3.21 6.97
N PHE A 64 28.49 -3.43 5.96
CA PHE A 64 28.16 -4.29 4.82
C PHE A 64 27.71 -5.71 5.20
N PRO A 65 28.43 -6.48 6.06
CA PRO A 65 28.00 -7.82 6.44
C PRO A 65 26.65 -7.83 7.19
N VAL A 66 26.37 -6.79 8.00
CA VAL A 66 25.05 -6.62 8.64
C VAL A 66 23.95 -6.38 7.60
N VAL A 67 24.21 -5.53 6.60
CA VAL A 67 23.27 -5.25 5.52
C VAL A 67 22.98 -6.50 4.69
N GLN A 68 24.01 -7.25 4.29
CA GLN A 68 23.84 -8.51 3.55
C GLN A 68 22.99 -9.50 4.34
N TRP A 69 23.29 -9.67 5.63
CA TRP A 69 22.52 -10.55 6.50
C TRP A 69 21.06 -10.12 6.64
N LEU A 70 20.82 -8.83 6.88
CA LEU A 70 19.47 -8.27 7.01
C LEU A 70 18.66 -8.42 5.72
N ILE A 71 19.27 -8.17 4.55
CA ILE A 71 18.61 -8.33 3.26
C ILE A 71 18.21 -9.78 3.05
N LYS A 72 19.15 -10.72 3.21
CA LYS A 72 18.88 -12.17 3.10
C LYS A 72 17.73 -12.59 4.01
N ARG A 73 17.81 -12.21 5.29
CA ARG A 73 16.80 -12.53 6.30
C ARG A 73 15.42 -11.94 5.99
N SER A 74 15.39 -10.68 5.53
CA SER A 74 14.14 -9.99 5.17
C SER A 74 13.45 -10.65 3.97
N ILE A 75 14.22 -11.11 2.98
CA ILE A 75 13.70 -11.81 1.80
C ILE A 75 13.12 -13.16 2.19
N GLU A 76 13.85 -13.95 2.99
CA GLU A 76 13.38 -15.23 3.52
C GLU A 76 12.06 -15.08 4.30
N LYS A 77 12.02 -14.14 5.26
CA LYS A 77 10.85 -13.93 6.11
C LYS A 77 9.63 -13.42 5.34
N ARG A 78 9.84 -12.53 4.37
CA ARG A 78 8.77 -12.06 3.50
C ARG A 78 8.26 -13.18 2.58
N LYS A 79 9.12 -14.10 2.15
CA LYS A 79 8.70 -15.32 1.44
C LYS A 79 7.82 -16.19 2.33
N GLU A 80 8.28 -16.55 3.53
CA GLU A 80 7.53 -17.35 4.51
C GLU A 80 6.17 -16.71 4.87
N LYS A 81 6.17 -15.42 5.22
CA LYS A 81 4.95 -14.66 5.58
C LYS A 81 3.96 -14.59 4.43
N GLY A 82 4.44 -14.40 3.21
CA GLY A 82 3.57 -14.39 2.04
C GLY A 82 2.95 -15.75 1.73
N GLU A 83 3.68 -16.85 1.93
CA GLU A 83 3.14 -18.20 1.80
C GLU A 83 2.09 -18.50 2.88
N PHE A 84 2.38 -18.11 4.13
CA PHE A 84 1.42 -18.22 5.22
C PHE A 84 0.14 -17.42 4.96
N LEU A 85 0.26 -16.15 4.58
CA LEU A 85 -0.88 -15.28 4.30
C LEU A 85 -1.73 -15.83 3.13
N MET A 86 -1.07 -16.38 2.12
CA MET A 86 -1.72 -17.01 0.98
C MET A 86 -2.51 -18.27 1.40
N PHE A 87 -1.91 -19.14 2.21
CA PHE A 87 -2.61 -20.31 2.76
C PHE A 87 -3.78 -19.90 3.67
N TYR A 88 -3.56 -18.90 4.51
CA TYR A 88 -4.61 -18.33 5.36
C TYR A 88 -5.77 -17.77 4.53
N ALA A 89 -5.50 -16.98 3.51
CA ALA A 89 -6.51 -16.43 2.61
C ALA A 89 -7.28 -17.53 1.88
N ALA A 90 -6.59 -18.56 1.38
CA ALA A 90 -7.23 -19.73 0.75
C ALA A 90 -8.16 -20.48 1.73
N ASN A 91 -7.73 -20.68 2.98
CA ASN A 91 -8.55 -21.32 4.01
C ASN A 91 -9.74 -20.46 4.45
N GLN A 92 -9.58 -19.14 4.56
CA GLN A 92 -10.68 -18.24 4.89
C GLN A 92 -11.70 -18.18 3.76
N PHE A 93 -11.22 -18.18 2.50
CA PHE A 93 -12.08 -18.30 1.33
C PHE A 93 -12.89 -19.61 1.37
N ASP A 94 -12.25 -20.74 1.69
CA ASP A 94 -12.95 -22.01 1.88
C ASP A 94 -14.05 -21.95 2.93
N LYS A 95 -13.72 -21.44 4.13
CA LYS A 95 -14.69 -21.34 5.22
C LYS A 95 -15.88 -20.44 4.86
N LEU A 96 -15.62 -19.32 4.17
CA LEU A 96 -16.67 -18.34 3.88
C LEU A 96 -17.53 -18.70 2.66
N ILE A 97 -16.92 -19.30 1.63
CA ILE A 97 -17.56 -19.52 0.33
C ILE A 97 -17.93 -21.00 0.12
N CYS A 98 -17.11 -21.94 0.56
CA CYS A 98 -17.43 -23.37 0.44
C CYS A 98 -18.38 -23.85 1.54
N SER A 99 -18.23 -23.37 2.79
CA SER A 99 -19.06 -23.87 3.90
C SER A 99 -20.49 -23.32 3.92
N LYS A 100 -20.74 -22.11 3.39
CA LYS A 100 -22.09 -21.52 3.35
C LYS A 100 -23.01 -22.10 2.27
N ASN A 101 -22.46 -22.82 1.29
CA ASN A 101 -23.18 -23.22 0.06
C ASN A 101 -23.35 -24.74 -0.09
N ILE A 102 -23.32 -25.51 1.01
CA ILE A 102 -23.44 -26.97 0.98
C ILE A 102 -24.85 -27.45 0.55
N THR A 103 -25.86 -26.58 0.48
CA THR A 103 -27.23 -27.00 0.16
C THR A 103 -27.54 -27.30 -1.30
N GLU A 104 -26.72 -26.94 -2.30
CA GLU A 104 -27.00 -27.33 -3.70
C GLU A 104 -25.75 -27.75 -4.47
N SER A 105 -25.71 -29.05 -4.78
CA SER A 105 -24.65 -29.73 -5.50
C SER A 105 -24.65 -29.40 -6.99
N GLU A 106 -23.83 -28.43 -7.41
CA GLU A 106 -23.47 -28.26 -8.84
C GLU A 106 -21.97 -28.51 -9.08
N PRO A 107 -21.58 -29.46 -9.93
CA PRO A 107 -20.16 -29.79 -10.21
C PRO A 107 -19.39 -28.61 -10.83
N LYS A 108 -20.07 -27.75 -11.61
CA LYS A 108 -19.48 -26.55 -12.25
C LYS A 108 -19.01 -25.47 -11.26
N ARG A 109 -19.50 -25.48 -10.01
CA ARG A 109 -19.12 -24.49 -8.98
C ARG A 109 -17.86 -24.90 -8.20
N LYS A 110 -17.65 -26.20 -7.97
CA LYS A 110 -16.41 -26.72 -7.37
C LYS A 110 -15.19 -26.39 -8.24
N GLU A 111 -15.32 -26.48 -9.57
CA GLU A 111 -14.27 -26.10 -10.52
C GLU A 111 -13.95 -24.60 -10.46
N LYS A 112 -14.97 -23.72 -10.40
CA LYS A 112 -14.76 -22.26 -10.27
C LYS A 112 -14.07 -21.88 -8.96
N CYS A 113 -14.44 -22.53 -7.86
CA CYS A 113 -13.80 -22.35 -6.56
C CYS A 113 -12.33 -22.83 -6.58
N GLY A 114 -12.07 -23.97 -7.25
CA GLY A 114 -10.71 -24.48 -7.48
C GLY A 114 -9.86 -23.56 -8.36
N HIS A 115 -10.44 -22.92 -9.38
CA HIS A 115 -9.75 -21.93 -10.21
C HIS A 115 -9.38 -20.68 -9.41
N LEU A 116 -10.30 -20.14 -8.61
CA LEU A 116 -10.01 -18.98 -7.75
C LEU A 116 -8.92 -19.29 -6.71
N LYS A 117 -8.95 -20.48 -6.08
CA LYS A 117 -7.86 -20.93 -5.23
C LYS A 117 -6.53 -21.01 -5.96
N LYS A 118 -6.51 -21.57 -7.17
CA LYS A 118 -5.30 -21.62 -8.01
C LYS A 118 -4.80 -20.22 -8.36
N CYS A 119 -5.68 -19.25 -8.57
CA CYS A 119 -5.31 -17.84 -8.77
C CYS A 119 -4.72 -17.23 -7.48
N LEU A 120 -5.34 -17.48 -6.32
CA LEU A 120 -4.85 -17.02 -5.02
C LEU A 120 -3.49 -17.62 -4.67
N THR A 121 -3.28 -18.91 -4.97
CA THR A 121 -2.01 -19.59 -4.69
C THR A 121 -0.95 -19.42 -5.80
N GLY A 122 -1.37 -19.09 -7.02
CA GLY A 122 -0.52 -19.04 -8.22
C GLY A 122 0.04 -17.66 -8.56
N ASN A 123 -0.63 -16.58 -8.13
CA ASN A 123 -0.30 -15.21 -8.54
C ASN A 123 1.00 -14.65 -7.96
N ARG A 124 1.70 -15.35 -7.05
CA ARG A 124 3.05 -14.91 -6.66
C ARG A 124 4.05 -15.03 -7.82
N LYS A 125 3.79 -15.93 -8.79
CA LYS A 125 4.63 -16.13 -9.98
C LYS A 125 4.40 -15.10 -11.08
N THR A 126 3.35 -14.26 -11.01
CA THR A 126 3.03 -13.31 -12.10
C THR A 126 3.75 -11.97 -11.95
N ASN A 127 4.26 -11.62 -10.77
CA ASN A 127 5.29 -10.58 -10.61
C ASN A 127 6.69 -11.15 -10.90
N LYS A 128 6.89 -11.61 -12.14
CA LYS A 128 8.15 -12.21 -12.61
C LYS A 128 9.35 -11.29 -12.40
N SER A 129 9.22 -9.97 -12.51
CA SER A 129 10.38 -9.06 -12.39
C SER A 129 10.88 -8.95 -10.94
N PHE A 130 9.98 -8.75 -9.96
CA PHE A 130 10.36 -8.64 -8.55
C PHE A 130 10.94 -9.94 -8.00
N HIS A 131 10.35 -11.09 -8.35
CA HIS A 131 10.87 -12.38 -7.89
C HIS A 131 12.20 -12.74 -8.56
N LYS A 132 12.43 -12.31 -9.80
CA LYS A 132 13.71 -12.51 -10.50
C LYS A 132 14.82 -11.66 -9.90
N GLU A 133 14.53 -10.43 -9.49
CA GLU A 133 15.52 -9.58 -8.82
C GLU A 133 15.84 -10.09 -7.40
N GLU A 134 14.83 -10.51 -6.63
CA GLU A 134 15.08 -11.15 -5.32
C GLU A 134 15.90 -12.44 -5.44
N GLN A 135 15.64 -13.25 -6.47
CA GLN A 135 16.44 -14.44 -6.75
C GLN A 135 17.87 -14.09 -7.12
N ARG A 136 18.08 -13.08 -7.97
CA ARG A 136 19.43 -12.60 -8.33
C ARG A 136 20.19 -12.09 -7.10
N ILE A 137 19.53 -11.35 -6.23
CA ILE A 137 20.13 -10.83 -4.98
C ILE A 137 20.51 -12.00 -4.07
N MET A 138 19.65 -13.00 -3.91
CA MET A 138 19.97 -14.19 -3.09
C MET A 138 21.11 -15.02 -3.68
N GLU A 139 21.14 -15.22 -5.00
CA GLU A 139 22.24 -15.91 -5.71
C GLU A 139 23.58 -15.19 -5.49
N TYR A 140 23.60 -13.85 -5.62
CA TYR A 140 24.80 -13.06 -5.35
C TYR A 140 25.27 -13.12 -3.89
N ILE A 141 24.33 -13.17 -2.93
CA ILE A 141 24.66 -13.28 -1.50
C ILE A 141 25.15 -14.68 -1.15
N ASP A 142 24.59 -15.73 -1.74
CA ASP A 142 24.98 -17.12 -1.49
C ASP A 142 26.33 -17.45 -2.13
N ASP A 143 26.65 -16.93 -3.32
CA ASP A 143 27.99 -17.05 -3.95
C ASP A 143 29.10 -16.41 -3.10
N SER A 144 28.77 -15.43 -2.26
CA SER A 144 29.70 -14.80 -1.32
C SER A 144 29.89 -15.60 -0.03
N SER A 145 29.07 -16.63 0.23
CA SER A 145 29.00 -17.33 1.52
C SER A 145 29.75 -18.68 1.54
N ASP A 146 30.25 -19.16 0.39
CA ASP A 146 31.02 -20.42 0.27
C ASP A 146 32.52 -20.29 0.64
N SER A 147 32.91 -19.20 1.27
CA SER A 147 34.22 -19.09 1.93
C SER A 147 34.04 -18.83 3.42
N GLU A 148 33.79 -19.91 4.15
CA GLU A 148 34.15 -20.00 5.56
C GLU A 148 35.66 -19.80 5.66
N ASP A 149 36.09 -18.57 5.99
CA ASP A 149 37.27 -18.29 6.81
C ASP A 149 37.29 -16.80 7.13
N LEU A 150 37.16 -16.49 8.42
CA LEU A 150 37.19 -15.16 9.06
C LEU A 150 38.53 -14.40 8.90
N GLU A 151 39.39 -14.84 7.98
CA GLU A 151 40.75 -14.30 7.72
C GLU A 151 40.91 -13.79 6.27
N THR A 152 39.86 -13.82 5.45
CA THR A 152 39.94 -13.56 4.00
C THR A 152 39.34 -12.23 3.52
N ASN A 153 39.47 -11.16 4.31
CA ASN A 153 39.38 -9.80 3.76
C ASN A 153 40.60 -9.44 2.86
N GLU A 154 41.52 -10.38 2.62
CA GLU A 154 42.65 -10.22 1.71
C GLU A 154 42.27 -10.12 0.21
N TRP A 155 41.06 -10.50 -0.22
CA TRP A 155 40.70 -10.37 -1.63
C TRP A 155 40.69 -8.89 -2.08
N PHE A 156 40.41 -7.97 -1.14
CA PHE A 156 40.52 -6.53 -1.36
C PHE A 156 41.97 -6.03 -1.37
N ILE A 157 42.90 -6.77 -0.76
CA ILE A 157 44.32 -6.40 -0.64
C ILE A 157 45.14 -6.88 -1.86
N LYS A 158 44.68 -7.92 -2.58
CA LYS A 158 45.42 -8.54 -3.69
C LYS A 158 44.98 -8.15 -5.11
N LYS A 159 44.01 -7.24 -5.28
CA LYS A 159 43.83 -6.62 -6.61
C LYS A 159 45.05 -5.72 -6.83
N GLU A 160 45.99 -6.15 -7.67
CA GLU A 160 47.10 -5.29 -8.11
C GLU A 160 46.49 -3.97 -8.60
N PHE A 161 46.87 -2.90 -7.93
CA PHE A 161 46.43 -1.55 -8.25
C PHE A 161 46.90 -1.24 -9.67
N ASP A 162 45.98 -1.28 -10.63
CA ASP A 162 46.23 -0.86 -12.00
C ASP A 162 46.14 0.68 -12.06
N PRO A 163 47.23 1.41 -12.31
CA PRO A 163 47.19 2.86 -12.43
C PRO A 163 46.23 3.35 -13.53
N GLN A 164 45.86 2.47 -14.46
CA GLN A 164 44.88 2.75 -15.51
C GLN A 164 43.41 2.70 -15.03
N ASP A 165 43.09 2.06 -13.90
CA ASP A 165 41.72 2.06 -13.32
C ASP A 165 41.33 3.47 -12.81
N PHE A 166 42.29 4.37 -12.62
CA PHE A 166 42.11 5.77 -12.25
C PHE A 166 42.46 6.78 -13.36
N ASN A 167 42.57 6.35 -14.62
CA ASN A 167 42.49 7.28 -15.73
C ASN A 167 41.03 7.76 -15.90
N GLU A 168 40.53 8.45 -14.88
CA GLU A 168 39.65 9.58 -15.10
C GLU A 168 40.45 10.50 -16.03
N VAL A 169 40.12 10.46 -17.33
CA VAL A 169 40.63 11.41 -18.30
C VAL A 169 40.44 12.78 -17.66
N VAL A 170 41.53 13.38 -17.18
CA VAL A 170 41.49 14.69 -16.54
C VAL A 170 41.17 15.66 -17.67
N MET A 171 39.87 15.82 -17.90
CA MET A 171 39.31 16.89 -18.70
C MET A 171 39.91 18.18 -18.16
N THR A 172 40.48 18.99 -19.05
CA THR A 172 41.00 20.31 -18.68
C THR A 172 39.86 21.11 -18.03
N ASP A 173 40.19 22.03 -17.12
CA ASP A 173 39.19 22.80 -16.37
C ASP A 173 38.16 23.48 -17.29
N GLU A 174 38.55 23.80 -18.52
CA GLU A 174 37.70 24.37 -19.57
C GLU A 174 36.64 23.38 -20.08
N GLU A 175 36.98 22.11 -20.30
CA GLU A 175 36.05 21.10 -20.78
C GLU A 175 35.04 20.68 -19.69
N LYS A 176 35.45 20.69 -18.42
CA LYS A 176 34.53 20.48 -17.28
C LYS A 176 33.52 21.62 -17.17
N ILE A 177 33.94 22.87 -17.38
CA ILE A 177 33.06 24.02 -17.39
C ILE A 177 32.03 23.93 -18.52
N ILE A 178 32.43 23.48 -19.72
CA ILE A 178 31.52 23.30 -20.86
C ILE A 178 30.48 22.21 -20.55
N LYS A 179 30.89 21.05 -20.04
CA LYS A 179 29.94 19.98 -19.67
C LYS A 179 28.96 20.41 -18.57
N LEU A 180 29.45 21.13 -17.55
CA LEU A 180 28.59 21.67 -16.49
C LEU A 180 27.60 22.71 -17.03
N GLN A 181 27.99 23.51 -18.02
CA GLN A 181 27.08 24.45 -18.69
C GLN A 181 26.01 23.71 -19.51
N GLU A 182 26.38 22.65 -20.22
CA GLU A 182 25.42 21.81 -20.96
C GLU A 182 24.43 21.09 -20.04
N GLU A 183 24.89 20.53 -18.92
CA GLU A 183 24.03 19.90 -17.92
C GLU A 183 23.08 20.92 -17.26
N LYS A 184 23.58 22.13 -16.95
CA LYS A 184 22.74 23.22 -16.44
C LYS A 184 21.67 23.62 -17.45
N GLN A 185 22.00 23.66 -18.74
CA GLN A 185 21.04 23.99 -19.80
C GLN A 185 19.93 22.92 -19.88
N LYS A 186 20.29 21.64 -19.82
CA LYS A 186 19.33 20.51 -19.80
C LYS A 186 18.41 20.57 -18.59
N LEU A 187 18.95 20.82 -17.40
CA LEU A 187 18.15 20.95 -16.18
C LEU A 187 17.16 22.12 -16.24
N ILE A 188 17.52 23.23 -16.88
CA ILE A 188 16.60 24.36 -17.09
C ILE A 188 15.45 23.97 -18.01
N GLU A 189 15.73 23.20 -19.06
CA GLU A 189 14.73 22.73 -20.01
C GLU A 189 13.77 21.70 -19.38
N GLU A 190 14.30 20.77 -18.57
CA GLU A 190 13.49 19.83 -17.79
C GLU A 190 12.60 20.55 -16.75
N LEU A 191 13.13 21.57 -16.07
CA LEU A 191 12.35 22.41 -15.16
C LEU A 191 11.21 23.15 -15.87
N ALA A 192 11.46 23.66 -17.08
CA ALA A 192 10.44 24.34 -17.87
C ALA A 192 9.31 23.37 -18.31
N GLN A 193 9.66 22.15 -18.70
CA GLN A 193 8.70 21.10 -19.05
C GLN A 193 7.85 20.70 -17.83
N ALA A 194 8.47 20.47 -16.68
CA ALA A 194 7.76 20.15 -15.43
C ALA A 194 6.81 21.30 -14.99
N GLN A 195 7.20 22.56 -15.20
CA GLN A 195 6.34 23.72 -14.93
C GLN A 195 5.14 23.81 -15.89
N GLU A 196 5.26 23.31 -17.12
CA GLU A 196 4.12 23.26 -18.05
C GLU A 196 3.14 22.13 -17.69
N GLU A 197 3.66 20.96 -17.29
CA GLU A 197 2.85 19.83 -16.83
C GLU A 197 2.06 20.17 -15.57
N THR A 198 2.69 20.82 -14.59
CA THR A 198 2.01 21.27 -13.37
C THR A 198 0.87 22.26 -13.66
N LYS A 199 1.07 23.20 -14.59
CA LYS A 199 -0.01 24.11 -15.05
C LYS A 199 -1.15 23.37 -15.73
N LYS A 200 -0.86 22.33 -16.53
CA LYS A 200 -1.88 21.48 -17.15
C LYS A 200 -2.69 20.74 -16.09
N ILE A 201 -2.03 20.14 -15.10
CA ILE A 201 -2.67 19.42 -13.99
C ILE A 201 -3.54 20.37 -13.16
N GLU A 202 -3.05 21.58 -12.84
CA GLU A 202 -3.85 22.58 -12.11
C GLU A 202 -5.13 22.98 -12.84
N ASN A 203 -5.07 23.11 -14.17
CA ASN A 203 -6.25 23.41 -14.98
C ASN A 203 -7.24 22.24 -14.97
N GLU A 204 -6.78 21.00 -15.11
CA GLU A 204 -7.65 19.82 -15.01
C GLU A 204 -8.30 19.70 -13.62
N ILE A 205 -7.59 20.03 -12.54
CA ILE A 205 -8.13 20.04 -11.18
C ILE A 205 -9.23 21.10 -11.06
N LYS A 206 -9.02 22.30 -11.62
CA LYS A 206 -10.03 23.37 -11.63
C LYS A 206 -11.28 22.98 -12.40
N GLU A 207 -11.13 22.35 -13.56
CA GLU A 207 -12.27 21.85 -14.36
C GLU A 207 -13.05 20.76 -13.62
N LYS A 208 -12.35 19.77 -13.04
CA LYS A 208 -12.98 18.71 -12.23
C LYS A 208 -13.71 19.28 -11.00
N SER A 209 -13.10 20.26 -10.33
CA SER A 209 -13.72 21.00 -9.21
C SER A 209 -15.01 21.71 -9.62
N PHE A 210 -15.02 22.38 -10.77
CA PHE A 210 -16.21 23.06 -11.29
C PHE A 210 -17.33 22.06 -11.62
N HIS A 211 -16.98 20.93 -12.24
CA HIS A 211 -17.94 19.85 -12.49
C HIS A 211 -18.52 19.24 -11.20
N THR A 212 -17.71 19.07 -10.16
CA THR A 212 -18.22 18.57 -8.87
C THR A 212 -19.18 19.54 -8.19
N SER A 213 -18.94 20.85 -8.29
CA SER A 213 -19.84 21.88 -7.74
C SER A 213 -21.20 21.87 -8.44
N ASN A 214 -21.22 21.76 -9.77
CA ASN A 214 -22.48 21.68 -10.52
C ASN A 214 -23.27 20.41 -10.18
N MET A 215 -22.60 19.27 -10.02
CA MET A 215 -23.24 18.03 -9.60
C MET A 215 -23.85 18.11 -8.18
N GLU A 216 -23.28 18.93 -7.30
CA GLU A 216 -23.85 19.18 -5.97
C GLU A 216 -25.09 20.09 -6.03
N GLU A 217 -25.10 21.09 -6.92
CA GLU A 217 -26.27 21.95 -7.16
C GLU A 217 -27.45 21.16 -7.75
N ASP A 218 -27.19 20.28 -8.73
CA ASP A 218 -28.22 19.41 -9.33
C ASP A 218 -28.84 18.47 -8.28
N LYS A 219 -28.01 17.86 -7.43
CA LYS A 219 -28.49 17.03 -6.31
C LYS A 219 -29.36 17.84 -5.35
N ARG A 220 -29.00 19.09 -5.04
CA ARG A 220 -29.81 19.98 -4.17
C ARG A 220 -31.18 20.29 -4.79
N LEU A 221 -31.24 20.50 -6.11
CA LEU A 221 -32.50 20.69 -6.83
C LEU A 221 -33.38 19.44 -6.76
N ASP A 222 -32.79 18.25 -6.91
CA ASP A 222 -33.55 17.00 -6.82
C ASP A 222 -34.05 16.72 -5.39
N TYR A 223 -33.27 17.03 -4.35
CA TYR A 223 -33.74 16.95 -2.96
C TYR A 223 -34.95 17.87 -2.71
N LYS A 224 -34.94 19.10 -3.25
CA LYS A 224 -36.09 20.02 -3.15
C LYS A 224 -37.33 19.48 -3.86
N LYS A 225 -37.18 18.82 -5.02
CA LYS A 225 -38.31 18.18 -5.71
C LYS A 225 -38.90 17.05 -4.86
N VAL A 226 -38.06 16.21 -4.26
CA VAL A 226 -38.51 15.11 -3.38
C VAL A 226 -39.24 15.66 -2.15
N GLU A 227 -38.74 16.75 -1.57
CA GLU A 227 -39.37 17.42 -0.44
C GLU A 227 -40.77 17.96 -0.79
N ILE A 228 -40.93 18.61 -1.94
CA ILE A 228 -42.24 19.06 -2.43
C ILE A 228 -43.20 17.86 -2.61
N LEU A 229 -42.75 16.79 -3.25
CA LEU A 229 -43.57 15.59 -3.47
C LEU A 229 -44.03 14.93 -2.17
N LEU A 230 -43.19 14.92 -1.13
CA LEU A 230 -43.57 14.42 0.20
C LEU A 230 -44.69 15.26 0.81
N THR A 231 -44.60 16.60 0.72
CA THR A 231 -45.66 17.47 1.25
C THR A 231 -46.99 17.33 0.50
N GLU A 232 -46.94 17.09 -0.82
CA GLU A 232 -48.15 16.81 -1.60
C GLU A 232 -48.76 15.46 -1.25
N TYR A 233 -47.92 14.44 -1.05
CA TYR A 233 -48.37 13.11 -0.62
C TYR A 233 -49.06 13.15 0.74
N GLU A 234 -48.50 13.87 1.73
CA GLU A 234 -49.11 14.02 3.05
C GLU A 234 -50.49 14.69 2.97
N LYS A 235 -50.64 15.75 2.16
CA LYS A 235 -51.95 16.40 1.95
C LYS A 235 -52.97 15.45 1.34
N ILE A 236 -52.59 14.67 0.33
CA ILE A 236 -53.49 13.69 -0.30
C ILE A 236 -53.92 12.66 0.74
N LYS A 237 -52.98 12.14 1.53
CA LYS A 237 -53.26 11.18 2.59
C LYS A 237 -54.25 11.73 3.62
N GLU A 238 -54.09 12.97 4.06
CA GLU A 238 -55.04 13.63 4.97
C GLU A 238 -56.45 13.74 4.34
N THR A 239 -56.54 14.06 3.06
CA THR A 239 -57.84 14.13 2.36
C THR A 239 -58.50 12.76 2.19
N GLU A 240 -57.72 11.70 1.94
CA GLU A 240 -58.22 10.32 1.89
C GLU A 240 -58.74 9.85 3.25
N GLU A 241 -57.99 10.10 4.33
CA GLU A 241 -58.42 9.76 5.68
C GLU A 241 -59.70 10.52 6.09
N ALA A 242 -59.82 11.79 5.70
CA ALA A 242 -61.03 12.58 5.93
C ALA A 242 -62.23 12.02 5.15
N PHE A 243 -62.04 11.68 3.88
CA PHE A 243 -63.07 11.07 3.05
C PHE A 243 -63.52 9.71 3.59
N GLN A 244 -62.58 8.88 4.05
CA GLN A 244 -62.88 7.57 4.60
C GLN A 244 -63.73 7.66 5.88
N LYS A 245 -63.43 8.61 6.78
CA LYS A 245 -64.27 8.91 7.95
C LYS A 245 -65.68 9.38 7.57
N GLU A 246 -65.79 10.20 6.51
CA GLU A 246 -67.10 10.64 6.02
C GLU A 246 -67.93 9.47 5.48
N CYS A 247 -67.29 8.52 4.78
CA CYS A 247 -67.94 7.29 4.33
C CYS A 247 -68.40 6.41 5.50
N GLU A 248 -67.59 6.26 6.55
CA GLU A 248 -67.94 5.49 7.76
C GLU A 248 -69.17 6.09 8.46
N LEU A 249 -69.19 7.41 8.66
CA LEU A 249 -70.33 8.12 9.25
C LEU A 249 -71.62 7.92 8.45
N LYS A 250 -71.56 8.07 7.11
CA LYS A 250 -72.72 7.83 6.25
C LYS A 250 -73.21 6.39 6.34
N MET A 251 -72.29 5.41 6.42
CA MET A 251 -72.65 4.00 6.58
C MET A 251 -73.34 3.73 7.91
N GLU A 252 -72.88 4.33 9.01
CA GLU A 252 -73.54 4.25 10.33
C GLU A 252 -74.96 4.83 10.29
N GLU A 253 -75.15 6.01 9.69
CA GLU A 253 -76.48 6.63 9.51
C GLU A 253 -77.43 5.71 8.71
N TYR A 254 -76.94 5.05 7.66
CA TYR A 254 -77.75 4.09 6.91
C TYR A 254 -78.10 2.86 7.75
N GLN A 255 -77.17 2.34 8.55
CA GLN A 255 -77.46 1.21 9.44
C GLN A 255 -78.49 1.57 10.52
N GLU A 256 -78.44 2.77 11.09
CA GLU A 256 -79.45 3.25 12.05
C GLU A 256 -80.82 3.38 11.41
N LYS A 257 -80.92 3.97 10.21
CA LYS A 257 -82.19 4.05 9.46
C LYS A 257 -82.78 2.68 9.17
N ILE A 258 -81.95 1.71 8.77
CA ILE A 258 -82.39 0.33 8.54
C ILE A 258 -82.89 -0.32 9.84
N LYS A 259 -82.18 -0.15 10.96
CA LYS A 259 -82.64 -0.65 12.27
C LYS A 259 -83.98 -0.05 12.67
N TYR A 260 -84.19 1.25 12.46
CA TYR A 260 -85.43 1.93 12.78
C TYR A 260 -86.61 1.42 11.94
N LEU A 261 -86.37 1.13 10.65
CA LEU A 261 -87.36 0.53 9.73
C LEU A 261 -87.72 -0.93 10.05
N ILE A 262 -86.86 -1.67 10.76
CA ILE A 262 -87.11 -3.07 11.15
C ILE A 262 -87.88 -3.16 12.49
N ILE A 263 -87.84 -2.12 13.32
CA ILE A 263 -88.48 -2.08 14.66
C ILE A 263 -89.92 -1.55 14.61
N VAL A 264 -90.31 -0.84 13.53
CA VAL A 264 -91.69 -0.40 13.25
C VAL A 264 -92.43 -1.45 12.44
#